data_AF-A0A924DL21-F1
#
_entry.id   AF-A0A924DL21-F1
#
_cell.length_a   1.000
_cell.length_b   1.000
_cell.length_c   1.000
_cell.angle_alpha   90.00
_cell.angle_beta   90.00
_cell.angle_gamma   90.00
#
_symmetry.space_group_name_H-M   'P 1'
#
loop_
_entity.id
_entity.type
_entity.pdbx_description
1 polymer ?
#
loop_
_entity_poly.entity_id
_entity_poly.type
_entity_poly.pdbx_seq_one_letter_code
_entity_poly.pdbx_strand_id
1 'polypeptide(L)'
;MSIGCIIFIIAAIGWHIGLYGMFKKAGIEGWKAFIPVYNTWCMVEKMKLKKAWFFFQFIPIGGQFITIWICIKFVEHFGRFGFWQ
;
A
#
# COMPACT_ATOMS: atom_id res chain seq x y z
N MET A 1 -16.14 -10.43 -22.57
CA MET A 1 -15.44 -9.33 -21.86
C MET A 1 -14.28 -8.88 -22.72
N SER A 2 -14.03 -7.57 -22.84
CA SER A 2 -12.83 -7.09 -23.54
C SER A 2 -11.57 -7.59 -22.81
N ILE A 3 -10.52 -7.94 -23.56
CA ILE A 3 -9.21 -8.35 -23.01
C ILE A 3 -8.71 -7.35 -21.96
N GLY A 4 -8.92 -6.05 -22.18
CA GLY A 4 -8.54 -5.00 -21.23
C GLY A 4 -9.22 -5.14 -19.86
N CYS A 5 -10.50 -5.52 -19.83
CA CYS A 5 -11.21 -5.72 -18.55
C CYS A 5 -10.66 -6.93 -17.78
N ILE A 6 -10.26 -7.99 -18.48
CA ILE A 6 -9.68 -9.19 -17.85
C ILE A 6 -8.34 -8.85 -17.19
N ILE A 7 -7.46 -8.15 -17.90
CA ILE A 7 -6.16 -7.70 -17.38
C ILE A 7 -6.35 -6.81 -16.15
N PHE A 8 -7.29 -5.86 -16.21
CA PHE A 8 -7.59 -4.96 -15.10
C PHE A 8 -8.03 -5.72 -13.84
N ILE A 9 -8.93 -6.71 -13.97
CA ILE A 9 -9.40 -7.51 -12.84
C ILE A 9 -8.25 -8.32 -12.22
N ILE A 10 -7.42 -8.96 -13.04
CA ILE A 10 -6.27 -9.73 -12.56
C ILE A 10 -5.29 -8.82 -11.81
N ALA A 11 -4.98 -7.65 -12.36
CA ALA A 11 -4.09 -6.68 -11.72
C ALA A 11 -4.67 -6.17 -10.39
N ALA A 12 -5.98 -5.86 -10.34
CA ALA A 12 -6.65 -5.41 -9.13
C ALA A 12 -6.62 -6.47 -8.02
N ILE A 13 -6.88 -7.74 -8.36
CA ILE A 13 -6.80 -8.87 -7.42
C ILE A 13 -5.36 -9.07 -6.95
N GLY A 14 -4.40 -9.06 -7.87
CA GLY A 14 -2.96 -9.21 -7.55
C GLY A 14 -2.47 -8.14 -6.58
N TRP A 15 -2.89 -6.88 -6.77
CA TRP A 15 -2.60 -5.79 -5.85
C TRP A 15 -3.11 -6.07 -4.43
N HIS A 16 -4.37 -6.48 -4.31
CA HIS A 16 -5.01 -6.73 -3.02
C HIS A 16 -4.36 -7.91 -2.27
N ILE A 17 -4.05 -8.99 -2.99
CA ILE A 17 -3.36 -10.16 -2.42
C ILE A 17 -1.94 -9.79 -1.98
N GLY A 18 -1.21 -9.03 -2.81
CA GLY A 18 0.14 -8.56 -2.49
C GLY A 18 0.17 -7.72 -1.22
N LEU A 19 -0.74 -6.75 -1.12
CA LEU A 19 -0.85 -5.87 0.03
C LEU A 19 -1.21 -6.63 1.31
N TYR A 20 -2.13 -7.60 1.22
CA TYR A 20 -2.49 -8.49 2.32
C TYR A 20 -1.28 -9.28 2.84
N GLY A 21 -0.45 -9.81 1.92
CA GLY A 21 0.80 -10.50 2.27
C GLY A 21 1.80 -9.57 2.96
N MET A 22 1.94 -8.33 2.48
CA MET A 22 2.84 -7.36 3.10
C MET A 22 2.39 -6.96 4.51
N PHE A 23 1.08 -6.81 4.73
CA PHE A 23 0.55 -6.50 6.06
C PHE A 23 0.86 -7.63 7.05
N LYS A 24 0.64 -8.89 6.64
CA LYS A 24 1.05 -10.05 7.45
C LYS A 24 2.55 -10.05 7.75
N LYS A 25 3.40 -9.75 6.76
CA LYS A 25 4.85 -9.64 6.94
C LYS A 25 5.24 -8.52 7.90
N ALA A 26 4.50 -7.41 7.91
CA ALA A 26 4.67 -6.32 8.86
C ALA A 26 4.10 -6.62 10.25
N GLY A 27 3.52 -7.80 10.51
CA GLY A 27 2.85 -8.12 11.78
C GLY A 27 1.57 -7.33 12.01
N ILE A 28 0.93 -6.84 10.93
CA ILE A 28 -0.39 -6.23 10.93
C ILE A 28 -1.38 -7.29 10.48
N GLU A 29 -2.60 -7.28 11.02
CA GLU A 29 -3.66 -8.17 10.55
C GLU A 29 -3.94 -7.93 9.06
N GLY A 30 -3.82 -8.97 8.24
CA GLY A 30 -3.84 -8.85 6.78
C GLY A 30 -5.11 -8.23 6.21
N TRP A 31 -6.27 -8.47 6.83
CA TRP A 31 -7.55 -7.92 6.36
C TRP A 31 -7.60 -6.38 6.40
N LYS A 32 -6.78 -5.74 7.24
CA LYS A 32 -6.65 -4.28 7.33
C LYS A 32 -6.12 -3.66 6.03
N ALA A 33 -5.48 -4.45 5.17
CA ALA A 33 -5.05 -4.02 3.84
C ALA A 33 -6.22 -3.64 2.91
N PHE A 34 -7.39 -4.27 3.11
CA PHE A 34 -8.56 -4.09 2.25
C PHE A 34 -9.43 -2.90 2.64
N ILE A 35 -9.25 -2.34 3.83
CA ILE A 35 -10.01 -1.16 4.26
C ILE A 35 -9.33 0.08 3.65
N PRO A 36 -10.02 0.82 2.76
CA PRO A 36 -9.48 2.05 2.20
C PRO A 36 -9.15 3.05 3.31
N VAL A 37 -8.08 3.84 3.13
CA VAL A 37 -7.59 4.85 4.09
C VAL A 37 -7.05 4.24 5.39
N TYR A 38 -7.71 3.28 6.02
CA TYR A 38 -7.19 2.63 7.21
C TYR A 38 -5.89 1.85 6.92
N ASN A 39 -5.77 1.27 5.73
CA ASN A 39 -4.52 0.64 5.29
C ASN A 39 -3.33 1.62 5.32
N THR A 40 -3.46 2.84 4.80
CA THR A 40 -2.39 3.84 4.80
C THR A 40 -2.11 4.36 6.21
N TRP A 41 -3.11 4.44 7.08
CA TRP A 41 -2.91 4.74 8.50
C TRP A 41 -2.02 3.68 9.18
N CYS A 42 -2.34 2.40 9.02
CA CYS A 42 -1.56 1.30 9.58
C CYS A 42 -0.11 1.30 9.06
N MET A 43 0.10 1.61 7.77
CA MET A 43 1.43 1.76 7.20
C MET A 43 2.23 2.89 7.87
N VAL A 44 1.63 4.08 7.99
CA VAL A 44 2.26 5.27 8.60
C VAL A 44 2.62 5.00 10.07
N GLU A 45 1.71 4.37 10.82
CA GLU A 45 1.93 4.00 12.22
C GLU A 45 3.05 2.96 12.36
N LYS A 46 3.03 1.92 11.52
CA LYS A 46 4.04 0.86 11.55
C LYS A 46 5.44 1.38 11.25
N MET A 47 5.56 2.25 10.25
CA MET A 47 6.83 2.88 9.87
C MET A 47 7.24 4.04 10.80
N LYS A 48 6.42 4.38 11.79
CA LYS A 48 6.62 5.53 12.69
C LYS A 48 6.79 6.87 11.93
N LEU A 49 6.10 7.02 10.80
CA LEU A 49 6.07 8.28 10.06
C LEU A 49 5.24 9.32 10.81
N LYS A 50 5.51 10.62 10.57
CA LYS A 50 4.68 11.70 11.13
C LYS A 50 3.24 11.53 10.63
N LYS A 51 2.27 11.51 11.56
CA LYS A 51 0.83 11.38 11.26
C LYS A 51 0.31 12.46 10.29
N ALA A 52 0.99 13.61 10.19
CA ALA A 52 0.71 14.63 9.19
C ALA A 52 0.75 14.10 7.74
N TRP A 53 1.65 13.17 7.42
CA TRP A 53 1.77 12.59 6.08
C TRP A 53 0.52 11.81 5.66
N PHE A 54 -0.14 11.16 6.61
CA PHE A 54 -1.42 10.52 6.36
C PHE A 54 -2.48 11.55 5.92
N PHE A 55 -2.53 12.73 6.54
CA PHE A 55 -3.52 13.76 6.19
C PHE A 55 -3.24 14.41 4.84
N PHE A 56 -1.98 14.51 4.42
CA PHE A 56 -1.63 15.04 3.10
C PHE A 56 -2.15 14.18 1.94
N GLN A 57 -2.53 12.91 2.19
CA GLN A 57 -3.16 12.06 1.17
C GLN A 57 -4.54 12.58 0.71
N PHE A 58 -5.20 13.42 1.52
CA PHE A 58 -6.52 13.98 1.18
C PHE A 58 -6.44 15.23 0.29
N ILE A 59 -5.25 15.74 0.02
CA ILE A 59 -5.07 16.86 -0.91
C ILE A 59 -5.39 16.35 -2.33
N PRO A 60 -6.28 17.01 -3.09
CA PRO A 60 -6.57 16.59 -4.47
C PRO A 60 -5.29 16.67 -5.31
N ILE A 61 -5.09 15.68 -6.21
CA ILE A 61 -3.91 15.51 -7.08
C ILE A 61 -2.61 15.26 -6.30
N GLY A 62 -2.21 16.16 -5.40
CA GLY A 62 -1.03 16.03 -4.54
C GLY A 62 -1.06 14.79 -3.64
N GLY A 63 -2.24 14.48 -3.08
CA GLY A 63 -2.45 13.34 -2.20
C GLY A 63 -2.26 11.98 -2.89
N GLN A 64 -2.43 11.89 -4.21
CA GLN A 64 -2.09 10.68 -4.96
C GLN A 64 -0.59 10.43 -4.96
N PHE A 65 0.22 11.48 -5.15
CA PHE A 65 1.68 11.37 -5.04
C PHE A 65 2.12 11.00 -3.62
N ILE A 66 1.47 11.58 -2.60
CA ILE A 66 1.72 11.20 -1.20
C ILE A 66 1.37 9.73 -0.93
N THR A 67 0.25 9.25 -1.46
CA THR A 67 -0.17 7.85 -1.29
C THR A 67 0.82 6.89 -1.93
N ILE A 68 1.27 7.18 -3.16
CA ILE A 68 2.32 6.41 -3.85
C ILE A 68 3.62 6.45 -3.04
N TRP A 69 4.01 7.62 -2.51
CA TRP A 69 5.20 7.76 -1.67
C TRP A 69 5.12 6.94 -0.37
N ILE A 70 3.97 6.93 0.31
CA ILE A 70 3.74 6.08 1.50
C ILE A 70 3.88 4.60 1.14
N CYS A 71 3.33 4.16 0.00
CA CYS A 71 3.47 2.79 -0.49
C CYS A 71 4.94 2.42 -0.77
N ILE A 72 5.71 3.31 -1.42
CA ILE A 72 7.14 3.10 -1.67
C ILE A 72 7.90 2.98 -0.34
N LYS A 73 7.68 3.91 0.60
CA LYS A 73 8.29 3.86 1.94
C LYS A 73 7.94 2.57 2.68
N PHE A 74 6.72 2.08 2.52
CA PHE A 74 6.27 0.83 3.12
C PHE A 74 6.98 -0.40 2.52
N VAL A 75 7.25 -0.40 1.22
CA VAL A 75 8.06 -1.46 0.59
C VAL A 75 9.52 -1.36 1.04
N GLU A 76 10.09 -0.16 1.05
CA GLU A 76 11.47 0.11 1.51
C GLU A 76 11.69 -0.33 2.97
N HIS A 77 10.64 -0.25 3.81
CA HIS A 77 10.69 -0.69 5.21
C HIS A 77 11.09 -2.16 5.36
N PHE A 78 10.84 -3.01 4.36
CA PHE A 78 11.23 -4.42 4.39
C PHE A 78 12.69 -4.66 3.97
N GLY A 79 13.43 -3.63 3.56
CA GLY A 79 14.88 -3.68 3.32
C GLY A 79 15.33 -4.61 2.18
N ARG A 80 14.41 -5.04 1.30
CA ARG A 80 14.70 -5.95 0.18
C ARG A 80 14.94 -5.16 -1.10
N PHE A 81 16.20 -4.84 -1.35
CA PHE A 81 16.64 -4.08 -2.53
C PHE A 81 17.21 -4.97 -3.65
N GLY A 82 17.37 -6.27 -3.41
CA GLY A 82 17.82 -7.26 -4.39
C GLY A 82 16.72 -8.23 -4.81
N PHE A 83 16.72 -8.66 -6.08
CA PHE A 83 15.72 -9.58 -6.64
C PHE A 83 15.70 -10.98 -5.98
N TRP A 84 16.83 -11.40 -5.40
CA TRP A 84 17.02 -12.71 -4.77
C TRP A 84 17.13 -12.66 -3.23
N GLN A 85 16.89 -11.50 -2.61
CA GLN A 85 17.05 -11.25 -1.17
C GLN A 85 15.74 -11.34 -0.40
#